data_AF-A0A0B7BWH3-F1
#
_entry.id   AF-A0A0B7BWH3-F1
#
_cell.length_a   1.000
_cell.length_b   1.000
_cell.length_c   1.000
_cell.angle_alpha   90.00
_cell.angle_beta   90.00
_cell.angle_gamma   90.00
#
_symmetry.space_group_name_H-M   'P 1'
#
loop_
_entity.id
_entity.type
_entity.pdbx_description
1 polymer ?
#
loop_
_entity_poly.entity_id
_entity_poly.type
_entity_poly.pdbx_seq_one_letter_code
_entity_poly.pdbx_strand_id
1 'polypeptide(L)'
;ENITDEAYYKRHQKYEHEEKRRKRWDLQRLRELRLSEKLQRQREDEIRASQDEVDVETFLPSIHDLKHIEKTDSIPVMAFGQPVPYVSPAEFEVPWEITNSGPVISAGRQRTNSVHSRKL
;
A
#
# COMPACT_ATOMS: atom_id res chain seq x y z
N GLU A 1 1.25 -72.22 -28.51
CA GLU A 1 1.82 -71.13 -27.68
C GLU A 1 1.95 -71.61 -26.23
N ASN A 2 2.91 -71.08 -25.46
CA ASN A 2 3.08 -71.44 -24.05
C ASN A 2 2.16 -70.58 -23.17
N ILE A 3 1.24 -71.22 -22.47
CA ILE A 3 0.14 -70.61 -21.71
C ILE A 3 0.31 -70.71 -20.19
N THR A 4 1.50 -71.03 -19.70
CA THR A 4 1.76 -71.10 -18.25
C THR A 4 1.76 -69.71 -17.60
N ASP A 5 1.34 -69.64 -16.34
CA ASP A 5 1.31 -68.40 -15.56
C ASP A 5 2.67 -67.70 -15.51
N GLU A 6 3.77 -68.46 -15.46
CA GLU A 6 5.13 -67.91 -15.48
C GLU A 6 5.44 -67.22 -16.82
N ALA A 7 5.00 -67.78 -17.94
CA ALA A 7 5.18 -67.19 -19.26
C ALA A 7 4.36 -65.89 -19.41
N TYR A 8 3.14 -65.86 -18.84
CA TYR A 8 2.33 -64.65 -18.75
C TYR A 8 2.96 -63.59 -17.85
N TYR A 9 3.46 -63.97 -16.68
CA TYR A 9 4.10 -63.04 -15.74
C TYR A 9 5.31 -62.37 -16.37
N LYS A 10 6.23 -63.14 -16.97
CA LYS A 10 7.42 -62.59 -17.65
C LYS A 10 7.08 -61.64 -18.79
N ARG A 11 5.99 -61.91 -19.53
CA ARG A 11 5.53 -61.04 -20.63
C ARG A 11 4.99 -59.70 -20.11
N HIS A 12 4.30 -59.68 -18.97
CA HIS A 12 3.63 -58.49 -18.44
C HIS A 12 4.49 -57.68 -17.44
N GLN A 13 5.53 -58.29 -16.86
CA GLN A 13 6.34 -57.67 -15.82
C GLN A 13 6.86 -56.27 -16.21
N LYS A 14 7.38 -56.10 -17.43
CA LYS A 14 7.88 -54.80 -17.91
C LYS A 14 6.77 -53.74 -17.95
N TYR A 15 5.63 -54.06 -18.56
CA TYR A 15 4.50 -53.14 -18.69
C TYR A 15 3.91 -52.76 -17.34
N GLU A 16 3.80 -53.72 -16.42
CA GLU A 16 3.34 -53.46 -15.06
C GLU A 16 4.26 -52.48 -14.32
N HIS A 17 5.58 -52.65 -14.45
CA HIS A 17 6.56 -51.76 -13.83
C HIS A 17 6.50 -50.35 -14.42
N GLU A 18 6.35 -50.24 -15.74
CA GLU A 18 6.19 -48.95 -16.42
C GLU A 18 4.92 -48.23 -15.96
N GLU A 19 3.78 -48.94 -15.87
CA GLU A 19 2.52 -48.41 -15.34
C GLU A 19 2.67 -47.92 -13.88
N LYS A 20 3.32 -48.72 -13.02
CA LYS A 20 3.61 -48.33 -11.63
C LYS A 20 4.47 -47.07 -11.54
N ARG A 21 5.49 -46.95 -12.41
CA ARG A 21 6.35 -45.75 -12.46
C ARG A 21 5.57 -44.53 -12.93
N ARG A 22 4.76 -44.67 -13.98
CA ARG A 22 3.95 -43.61 -14.54
C ARG A 22 2.93 -43.08 -13.52
N LYS A 23 2.23 -43.98 -12.82
CA LYS A 23 1.30 -43.60 -11.74
C LYS A 23 1.97 -42.79 -10.63
N ARG A 24 3.20 -43.16 -10.22
CA ARG A 24 3.95 -42.39 -9.22
C ARG A 24 4.33 -41.00 -9.72
N TRP A 25 4.81 -40.92 -10.96
CA TRP A 25 5.16 -39.66 -11.61
C TRP A 25 3.95 -38.72 -11.73
N ASP A 26 2.83 -39.24 -12.23
CA ASP A 26 1.61 -38.45 -12.40
C ASP A 26 1.06 -37.96 -11.07
N LEU A 27 1.12 -38.79 -10.02
CA LEU A 27 0.72 -38.39 -8.68
C LEU A 27 1.61 -37.28 -8.11
N GLN A 28 2.93 -37.37 -8.33
CA GLN A 28 3.86 -36.32 -7.94
C GLN A 28 3.56 -35.02 -8.68
N ARG A 29 3.41 -35.10 -10.01
CA ARG A 29 3.09 -33.94 -10.85
C ARG A 29 1.78 -33.28 -10.45
N LEU A 30 0.76 -34.06 -10.12
CA LEU A 30 -0.53 -33.53 -9.65
C LEU A 30 -0.38 -32.78 -8.31
N ARG A 31 0.47 -33.26 -7.41
CA ARG A 31 0.76 -32.56 -6.15
C ARG A 31 1.50 -31.25 -6.39
N GLU A 32 2.50 -31.26 -7.26
CA GLU A 32 3.26 -30.06 -7.64
C GLU A 32 2.35 -29.02 -8.30
N LEU A 33 1.52 -29.43 -9.26
CA LEU A 33 0.55 -28.56 -9.92
C LEU A 33 -0.41 -27.90 -8.92
N ARG A 34 -0.97 -28.67 -7.98
CA ARG A 34 -1.88 -28.13 -6.94
C ARG A 34 -1.18 -27.13 -6.03
N LEU A 35 0.09 -27.37 -5.70
CA LEU A 35 0.85 -26.45 -4.87
C LEU A 35 1.12 -25.13 -5.62
N SER A 36 1.54 -25.21 -6.88
CA SER A 36 1.76 -24.03 -7.72
C SER A 36 0.47 -23.24 -7.94
N GLU A 37 -0.64 -23.90 -8.24
CA GLU A 37 -1.95 -23.26 -8.40
C GLU A 37 -2.42 -22.57 -7.12
N LYS A 38 -2.22 -23.21 -5.96
CA LYS A 38 -2.53 -22.60 -4.65
C LYS A 38 -1.72 -21.34 -4.41
N LEU A 39 -0.41 -21.36 -4.68
CA LEU A 39 0.47 -20.21 -4.49
C LEU A 39 0.10 -19.06 -5.45
N GLN A 40 -0.21 -19.39 -6.70
CA GLN A 40 -0.67 -18.40 -7.67
C GLN A 40 -1.97 -17.74 -7.22
N ARG A 41 -2.94 -18.54 -6.75
CA ARG A 41 -4.21 -18.02 -6.23
C ARG A 41 -4.01 -17.12 -5.01
N GLN A 42 -3.12 -17.49 -4.08
CA GLN A 42 -2.79 -16.63 -2.92
C GLN A 42 -2.22 -15.29 -3.36
N ARG A 43 -1.32 -15.28 -4.35
CA ARG A 43 -0.76 -14.03 -4.90
C ARG A 43 -1.83 -13.19 -5.58
N GLU A 44 -2.73 -13.79 -6.34
CA GLU A 44 -3.84 -13.08 -6.99
C GLU A 44 -4.82 -12.48 -5.97
N ASP A 45 -5.11 -13.21 -4.89
CA ASP A 45 -5.95 -12.72 -3.80
C ASP A 45 -5.25 -11.59 -3.01
N GLU A 46 -3.92 -11.66 -2.81
CA GLU A 46 -3.12 -10.58 -2.22
C GLU A 46 -3.14 -9.32 -3.10
N ILE A 47 -2.92 -9.47 -4.41
CA ILE A 47 -3.01 -8.35 -5.37
C ILE A 47 -4.41 -7.73 -5.36
N ARG A 48 -5.47 -8.55 -5.29
CA ARG A 48 -6.85 -8.05 -5.21
C ARG A 48 -7.09 -7.30 -3.91
N ALA A 49 -6.64 -7.84 -2.78
CA ALA A 49 -6.77 -7.19 -1.47
C ALA A 49 -5.98 -5.86 -1.41
N SER A 50 -4.77 -5.81 -1.98
CA SER A 50 -3.97 -4.57 -2.10
C SER A 50 -4.51 -3.59 -3.14
N GLN A 51 -5.49 -3.98 -3.96
CA GLN A 51 -6.16 -3.08 -4.90
C GLN A 51 -7.41 -2.46 -4.28
N ASP A 52 -8.02 -3.12 -3.30
CA ASP A 52 -9.15 -2.61 -2.50
C ASP A 52 -8.68 -1.62 -1.41
N GLU A 53 -7.51 -1.87 -0.81
CA GLU A 53 -6.75 -0.85 -0.07
C GLU A 53 -6.09 0.03 -1.13
N VAL A 54 -6.56 1.27 -1.33
CA VAL A 54 -5.81 2.23 -2.14
C VAL A 54 -4.56 2.57 -1.33
N ASP A 55 -3.52 1.74 -1.44
CA ASP A 55 -2.18 2.07 -1.00
C ASP A 55 -1.76 3.27 -1.86
N VAL A 56 -2.03 4.46 -1.33
CA VAL A 56 -1.55 5.71 -1.91
C VAL A 56 -0.04 5.72 -1.67
N GLU A 57 0.70 4.98 -2.50
CA GLU A 57 2.17 5.02 -2.51
C GLU A 57 2.66 6.45 -2.82
N THR A 58 1.83 7.26 -3.47
CA THR A 58 2.12 8.65 -3.81
C THR A 58 0.85 9.48 -3.99
N PHE A 59 0.90 10.75 -3.54
CA PHE A 59 -0.12 11.76 -3.84
C PHE A 59 0.02 12.38 -5.23
N LEU A 60 0.99 11.92 -6.03
CA LEU A 60 1.22 12.43 -7.37
C LEU A 60 0.21 11.80 -8.36
N PRO A 61 -0.29 12.59 -9.34
CA PRO A 61 -1.15 12.06 -10.39
C PRO A 61 -0.39 11.07 -11.29
N SER A 62 -1.13 10.19 -11.95
CA SER A 62 -0.55 9.29 -12.96
C SER A 62 0.07 10.09 -14.10
N ILE A 63 1.20 9.59 -14.62
CA ILE A 63 1.87 10.17 -15.79
C ILE A 63 0.92 10.17 -17.01
N HIS A 64 0.01 9.21 -17.09
CA HIS A 64 -0.98 9.12 -18.18
C HIS A 64 -2.08 10.17 -18.07
N ASP A 65 -2.26 10.80 -16.91
CA ASP A 65 -3.28 11.83 -16.68
C ASP A 65 -2.76 13.25 -16.92
N LEU A 66 -1.47 13.40 -17.25
CA LEU A 66 -0.86 14.69 -17.52
C LEU A 66 -1.36 15.28 -18.84
N LYS A 67 -2.04 16.43 -18.78
CA LYS A 67 -2.63 17.09 -19.95
C LYS A 67 -1.68 18.04 -20.66
N HIS A 68 -0.83 18.73 -19.91
CA HIS A 68 0.09 19.75 -20.42
C HIS A 68 1.22 20.01 -19.43
N ILE A 69 2.32 20.58 -19.92
CA ILE A 69 3.44 21.06 -19.11
C ILE A 69 3.27 22.57 -18.95
N GLU A 70 3.14 23.02 -17.71
CA GLU A 70 3.03 24.45 -17.39
C GLU A 70 4.40 25.01 -17.00
N LYS A 71 4.72 26.21 -17.49
CA LYS A 71 5.90 26.98 -17.08
C LYS A 71 5.42 28.25 -16.38
N THR A 72 5.72 28.38 -15.10
CA THR A 72 5.24 29.48 -14.26
C THR A 72 6.40 30.05 -13.44
N ASP A 73 6.43 31.37 -13.27
CA ASP A 73 7.52 32.07 -12.57
C ASP A 73 7.42 31.95 -11.04
N SER A 74 6.29 31.47 -10.52
CA SER A 74 6.06 31.21 -9.10
C SER A 74 5.23 29.96 -8.89
N ILE A 75 5.54 29.21 -7.83
CA ILE A 75 4.80 28.02 -7.40
C ILE A 75 4.22 28.27 -6.00
N PRO A 76 2.97 27.82 -5.71
CA PRO A 76 2.38 27.98 -4.40
C PRO A 76 3.07 27.08 -3.37
N VAL A 77 2.95 27.44 -2.10
CA VAL A 77 3.30 26.54 -1.00
C VAL A 77 2.24 25.44 -0.94
N MET A 78 2.68 24.18 -0.95
CA MET A 78 1.80 23.01 -0.98
C MET A 78 1.86 22.24 0.35
N ALA A 79 0.72 21.74 0.81
CA ALA A 79 0.62 20.79 1.92
C ALA A 79 -0.44 19.73 1.57
N PHE A 80 -0.13 18.44 1.80
CA PHE A 80 -1.03 17.32 1.50
C PHE A 80 -1.58 17.31 0.06
N GLY A 81 -0.79 17.75 -0.92
CA GLY A 81 -1.20 17.82 -2.32
C GLY A 81 -2.16 18.96 -2.66
N GLN A 82 -2.39 19.90 -1.75
CA GLN A 82 -3.22 21.09 -1.96
C GLN A 82 -2.44 22.39 -1.68
N PRO A 83 -2.73 23.51 -2.36
CA PRO A 83 -2.16 24.81 -2.02
C PRO A 83 -2.55 25.26 -0.60
N VAL A 84 -1.60 25.73 0.18
CA VAL A 84 -1.85 26.25 1.53
C VAL A 84 -2.68 27.54 1.43
N PRO A 85 -3.86 27.61 2.08
CA PRO A 85 -4.67 28.82 2.04
C PRO A 85 -4.04 29.94 2.87
N TYR A 86 -4.37 31.18 2.54
CA TYR A 86 -4.02 32.32 3.38
C TYR A 86 -4.87 32.32 4.66
N VAL A 87 -4.22 32.45 5.82
CA VAL A 87 -4.87 32.51 7.13
C VAL A 87 -4.45 33.82 7.80
N SER A 88 -5.41 34.60 8.30
CA SER A 88 -5.10 35.81 9.05
C SER A 88 -4.41 35.47 10.38
N PRO A 89 -3.40 36.25 10.83
CA PRO A 89 -2.79 36.03 12.14
C PRO A 89 -3.83 36.03 13.26
N ALA A 90 -3.80 35.00 14.10
CA ALA A 90 -4.69 34.84 15.25
C ALA A 90 -3.92 34.13 16.39
N GLU A 91 -4.34 34.36 17.63
CA GLU A 91 -3.86 33.56 18.76
C GLU A 91 -4.51 32.16 18.70
N PHE A 92 -3.81 31.16 19.22
CA PHE A 92 -4.33 29.80 19.27
C PHE A 92 -5.44 29.70 20.32
N GLU A 93 -6.60 29.20 19.91
CA GLU A 93 -7.73 28.97 20.79
C GLU A 93 -8.20 27.53 20.68
N VAL A 94 -8.65 26.99 21.81
CA VAL A 94 -9.16 25.63 21.91
C VAL A 94 -10.67 25.66 21.64
N PRO A 95 -11.20 24.97 20.60
CA PRO A 95 -12.59 25.14 20.19
C PRO A 95 -13.65 24.77 21.25
N TRP A 96 -13.31 23.94 22.22
CA TRP A 96 -14.19 23.54 23.31
C TRP A 96 -14.06 24.39 24.59
N GLU A 97 -13.10 25.32 24.63
CA GLU A 97 -13.05 26.37 25.65
C GLU A 97 -13.99 27.51 25.24
N ILE A 98 -15.28 27.18 25.11
CA ILE A 98 -16.32 28.20 25.07
C ILE A 98 -16.25 28.91 26.41
N THR A 99 -15.87 30.18 26.38
CA THR A 99 -15.66 31.05 27.54
C THR A 99 -16.86 31.02 28.48
N ASN A 100 -16.83 30.11 29.46
CA ASN A 100 -17.53 30.28 30.73
C ASN A 100 -16.67 31.17 31.63
N SER A 101 -16.43 32.39 31.19
CA SER A 101 -15.97 33.45 32.07
C SER A 101 -16.64 34.72 31.62
N GLY A 102 -17.49 35.25 32.49
CA GLY A 102 -18.00 36.61 32.39
C GLY A 102 -16.85 37.63 32.34
N PRO A 103 -17.16 38.94 32.30
CA PRO A 103 -16.16 39.96 32.06
C PRO A 103 -15.10 39.95 33.17
N VAL A 104 -13.94 39.36 32.90
CA VAL A 104 -12.78 39.47 33.78
C VAL A 104 -12.07 40.76 33.40
N ILE A 105 -12.24 41.71 34.29
CA ILE A 105 -11.64 43.04 34.32
C ILE A 105 -10.14 42.95 34.01
N SER A 106 -9.73 43.84 33.11
CA SER A 106 -8.36 44.25 32.81
C SER A 106 -7.45 44.28 34.05
N ALA A 107 -6.33 43.56 34.00
CA ALA A 107 -5.16 43.84 34.81
C ALA A 107 -3.92 43.72 33.93
N GLY A 108 -3.28 44.87 33.72
CA GLY A 108 -2.21 45.04 32.73
C GLY A 108 -0.96 44.21 33.01
N ARG A 109 -0.30 43.82 31.92
CA ARG A 109 1.11 43.45 31.95
C ARG A 109 1.87 44.36 30.99
N GLN A 110 2.32 45.48 31.53
CA GLN A 110 3.31 46.34 30.90
C GLN A 110 4.58 45.52 30.64
N ARG A 111 4.86 45.20 29.37
CA ARG A 111 6.22 44.85 28.95
C ARG A 111 6.92 46.14 28.58
N THR A 112 7.79 46.59 29.48
CA THR A 112 8.72 47.69 29.23
C THR A 112 9.73 47.25 28.17
N ASN A 113 9.65 47.81 26.97
CA ASN A 113 10.79 47.85 26.05
C ASN A 113 11.33 49.27 26.05
N SER A 114 12.22 49.55 27.00
CA SER A 114 13.07 50.74 26.99
C SER A 114 14.29 50.47 26.12
N VAL A 115 14.31 51.02 24.91
CA VAL A 115 15.56 51.35 24.22
C VAL A 115 15.42 52.77 23.67
N HIS A 116 16.03 53.74 24.36
CA HIS A 116 16.22 55.10 23.87
C HIS A 116 17.59 55.22 23.19
N SER A 117 17.55 55.58 21.91
CA SER A 117 18.35 56.58 21.19
C SER A 117 19.86 56.69 21.40
N ARG A 118 20.60 56.64 20.28
CA ARG A 118 21.64 57.64 19.99
C ARG A 118 21.27 58.40 18.72
N LYS A 119 21.29 59.73 18.86
CA LYS A 119 21.17 60.75 17.83
C LYS A 119 22.34 60.64 16.83
N LEU A 120 22.09 60.97 15.57
CA LEU A 120 22.63 62.13 14.84
C LEU A 120 21.72 62.43 13.66
#